data_AF-A0A3N5L3P5-F1
#
_entry.id   AF-A0A3N5L3P5-F1
#
_cell.length_a   1.000
_cell.length_b   1.000
_cell.length_c   1.000
_cell.angle_alpha   90.00
_cell.angle_beta   90.00
_cell.angle_gamma   90.00
#
_symmetry.space_group_name_H-M   'P 1'
#
loop_
_entity.id
_entity.type
_entity.pdbx_description
1 polymer ?
#
loop_
_entity_poly.entity_id
_entity_poly.type
_entity_poly.pdbx_seq_one_letter_code
_entity_poly.pdbx_strand_id
1 'polypeptide(L)'
;MMASAASTRARVISAVFEDGVLKPGEILPLRNREQIQIAILPKAAWARALGVLLRRVHGRLSDLSPSEIEGEMSLAARAARRSRRRRS
;
A
#
# COMPACT_ATOMS: atom_id res chain seq x y z
N MET A 1 -5.24 13.55 -25.64
CA MET A 1 -5.11 12.18 -25.09
C MET A 1 -4.63 12.30 -23.65
N MET A 2 -5.50 12.02 -22.66
CA MET A 2 -5.19 12.13 -21.23
C MET A 2 -4.89 10.74 -20.66
N ALA A 3 -3.72 10.56 -20.04
CA ALA A 3 -3.38 9.34 -19.31
C ALA A 3 -3.97 9.38 -17.90
N SER A 4 -4.84 8.41 -17.62
CA SER A 4 -5.62 8.23 -16.39
C SER A 4 -4.74 8.01 -15.15
N ALA A 5 -5.09 8.68 -14.05
CA ALA A 5 -4.52 8.47 -12.72
C ALA A 5 -5.07 7.17 -12.12
N ALA A 6 -4.23 6.13 -12.03
CA ALA A 6 -4.58 4.90 -11.33
C ALA A 6 -4.63 5.15 -9.81
N SER A 7 -5.85 5.35 -9.30
CA SER A 7 -6.20 5.24 -7.88
C SER A 7 -5.59 3.97 -7.28
N THR A 8 -4.62 4.07 -6.39
CA THR A 8 -4.08 2.90 -5.65
C THR A 8 -5.07 2.52 -4.56
N ARG A 9 -6.17 1.87 -4.95
CA ARG A 9 -7.04 1.13 -4.04
C ARG A 9 -6.27 -0.07 -3.52
N ALA A 10 -6.39 -0.35 -2.22
CA ALA A 10 -6.00 -1.66 -1.69
C ALA A 10 -6.77 -2.73 -2.47
N ARG A 11 -6.07 -3.49 -3.32
CA ARG A 11 -6.63 -4.58 -4.11
C ARG A 11 -6.51 -5.85 -3.28
N VAL A 12 -7.65 -6.41 -2.90
CA VAL A 12 -7.69 -7.74 -2.29
C VAL A 12 -7.59 -8.74 -3.43
N ILE A 13 -6.55 -9.57 -3.40
CA ILE A 13 -6.31 -10.59 -4.41
C ILE A 13 -6.70 -11.96 -3.82
N SER A 14 -7.48 -12.72 -4.56
CA SER A 14 -7.74 -14.12 -4.19
C SER A 14 -6.50 -14.95 -4.50
N ALA A 15 -6.23 -15.98 -3.71
CA ALA A 15 -5.14 -16.92 -3.95
C ALA A 15 -5.57 -18.34 -3.61
N VAL A 16 -5.02 -19.31 -4.33
CA VAL A 16 -5.16 -20.74 -4.05
C VAL A 16 -3.88 -21.21 -3.36
N PHE A 17 -4.02 -21.97 -2.27
CA PHE A 17 -2.89 -22.61 -1.61
C PHE A 17 -2.80 -24.06 -2.08
N GLU A 18 -1.74 -24.39 -2.82
CA GLU A 18 -1.53 -25.71 -3.43
C GLU A 18 -0.04 -26.07 -3.33
N ASP A 19 0.27 -27.30 -2.94
CA ASP A 19 1.64 -27.82 -2.76
C ASP A 19 2.55 -26.93 -1.90
N GLY A 20 1.98 -26.30 -0.87
CA GLY A 20 2.72 -25.39 0.01
C GLY A 20 2.98 -23.99 -0.56
N VAL A 21 2.43 -23.67 -1.74
CA VAL A 21 2.63 -22.40 -2.44
C VAL A 21 1.33 -21.63 -2.56
N LEU A 22 1.34 -20.33 -2.24
CA LEU A 22 0.24 -19.41 -2.57
C LEU A 22 0.35 -18.97 -4.02
N LYS A 23 -0.59 -19.42 -4.85
CA LYS A 23 -0.74 -19.00 -6.24
C LYS A 23 -1.84 -17.92 -6.31
N PRO A 24 -1.53 -16.68 -6.75
CA PRO A 24 -2.55 -15.67 -6.99
C PRO A 24 -3.59 -16.20 -8.00
N GLY A 25 -4.87 -15.97 -7.74
CA GLY A 25 -5.95 -16.26 -8.69
C GLY A 25 -5.97 -15.30 -9.89
N GLU A 26 -5.07 -14.31 -9.90
CA GLU A 26 -4.95 -13.31 -10.94
C GLU A 26 -3.48 -12.94 -11.20
N ILE A 27 -3.16 -12.57 -12.43
CA ILE A 27 -1.81 -12.15 -12.80
C ILE A 27 -1.51 -10.79 -12.15
N LEU A 28 -0.45 -10.75 -11.34
CA LEU A 28 0.04 -9.51 -10.73
C LEU A 28 1.12 -8.90 -11.64
N PRO A 29 1.00 -7.61 -12.03
CA PRO A 29 2.02 -6.93 -12.81
C PRO A 29 3.21 -6.51 -11.92
N LEU A 30 3.85 -7.49 -11.28
CA LEU A 30 5.04 -7.26 -10.44
C LEU A 30 6.24 -6.99 -11.34
N ARG A 31 7.12 -6.08 -10.91
CA ARG A 31 8.37 -5.84 -11.65
C ARG A 31 9.33 -6.99 -11.40
N ASN A 32 10.18 -7.27 -12.39
CA ASN A 32 11.21 -8.30 -12.25
C ASN A 32 12.10 -7.99 -11.02
N ARG A 33 12.27 -8.98 -10.12
CA ARG A 33 13.02 -8.89 -8.85
C ARG A 33 12.43 -7.97 -7.77
N GLU A 34 11.13 -7.69 -7.82
CA GLU A 34 10.47 -7.00 -6.71
C GLU A 34 10.34 -7.94 -5.50
N GLN A 35 11.06 -7.64 -4.41
CA GLN A 35 10.90 -8.36 -3.15
C GLN A 35 9.60 -7.91 -2.49
N ILE A 36 8.68 -8.86 -2.29
CA ILE A 36 7.42 -8.63 -1.57
C ILE A 36 7.35 -9.53 -0.35
N GLN A 37 6.78 -9.01 0.73
CA GLN A 37 6.44 -9.78 1.92
C GLN A 37 4.94 -9.99 1.97
N ILE A 38 4.51 -11.24 2.12
CA ILE A 38 3.11 -11.61 2.27
C ILE A 38 2.93 -12.18 3.68
N ALA A 39 2.09 -11.55 4.49
CA ALA A 39 1.70 -12.05 5.80
C ALA A 39 0.27 -12.62 5.72
N ILE A 40 0.12 -13.90 6.02
CA ILE A 40 -1.19 -14.57 6.09
C ILE A 40 -1.66 -14.52 7.55
N LEU A 41 -2.84 -13.96 7.79
CA LEU A 41 -3.43 -13.83 9.11
C LEU A 41 -4.90 -14.27 9.05
N PRO A 42 -5.44 -14.88 10.12
CA PRO A 42 -6.88 -15.00 10.27
C PRO A 42 -7.54 -13.62 10.15
N LYS A 43 -8.68 -13.54 9.44
CA LYS A 43 -9.38 -12.26 9.17
C LYS A 43 -9.59 -11.41 10.43
N ALA A 44 -9.96 -12.04 11.54
CA ALA A 44 -10.15 -11.35 12.82
C ALA A 44 -8.85 -10.74 13.37
N ALA A 45 -7.74 -11.47 13.28
CA ALA A 45 -6.43 -10.98 13.71
C ALA A 45 -5.96 -9.80 12.84
N TRP A 46 -6.14 -9.90 11.52
CA TRP A 46 -5.86 -8.81 10.59
C TRP A 46 -6.69 -7.57 10.89
N ALA A 47 -8.01 -7.72 11.06
CA ALA A 47 -8.92 -6.60 11.35
C ALA A 47 -8.55 -5.90 12.67
N ARG A 48 -8.19 -6.68 13.70
CA ARG A 48 -7.71 -6.12 14.98
C ARG A 48 -6.41 -5.33 14.80
N ALA A 49 -5.42 -5.90 14.11
CA ALA A 49 -4.15 -5.23 13.86
C ALA A 49 -4.34 -3.93 13.07
N LEU A 50 -5.17 -3.96 12.03
CA LEU A 50 -5.52 -2.78 11.25
C LEU A 50 -6.21 -1.70 12.12
N GLY A 51 -7.18 -2.09 12.96
CA GLY A 51 -7.86 -1.15 13.84
C GLY A 51 -6.93 -0.46 14.83
N VAL A 52 -5.95 -1.18 15.39
CA VAL A 52 -4.93 -0.58 16.27
C VAL A 52 -4.07 0.43 15.51
N LEU A 53 -3.63 0.07 14.31
CA LEU A 53 -2.84 0.96 13.46
C LEU A 53 -3.60 2.24 13.11
N LEU A 54 -4.86 2.11 12.68
CA LEU A 54 -5.69 3.25 12.31
C LEU A 54 -5.89 4.20 13.49
N ARG A 55 -6.19 3.70 14.69
CA ARG A 55 -6.30 4.55 15.89
C ARG A 55 -5.01 5.30 16.20
N ARG A 56 -3.86 4.64 16.07
CA ARG A 56 -2.56 5.27 16.31
C ARG A 56 -2.26 6.36 15.28
N VAL A 57 -2.56 6.11 14.00
CA VAL A 57 -2.40 7.11 12.94
C VAL A 57 -3.32 8.29 13.18
N HIS A 58 -4.60 8.04 13.46
CA HIS A 58 -5.58 9.08 13.69
C HIS A 58 -5.22 9.96 14.90
N GLY A 59 -4.78 9.36 16.01
CA GLY A 59 -4.33 10.11 17.19
C GLY A 59 -3.05 10.93 16.97
N ARG A 60 -2.22 10.59 15.98
CA ARG A 60 -1.02 11.38 15.62
C ARG A 60 -1.31 12.53 14.68
N LEU A 61 -2.43 12.45 13.96
CA LEU A 61 -2.82 13.40 12.94
C LEU A 61 -4.07 14.18 13.36
N SER A 62 -4.49 14.08 14.62
CA SER A 62 -5.73 14.70 15.14
C SER A 62 -5.74 16.21 14.98
N ASP A 63 -4.55 16.82 14.99
CA ASP A 63 -4.38 18.27 14.99
C ASP A 63 -4.14 18.81 13.56
N LEU A 64 -4.11 17.92 12.56
CA LEU A 64 -3.92 18.30 11.16
C LEU A 64 -5.24 18.22 10.41
N SER A 65 -5.51 19.24 9.61
CA SER A 65 -6.60 19.20 8.65
C SER A 65 -6.33 18.17 7.55
N PRO A 66 -7.38 17.60 6.93
CA PRO A 66 -7.23 16.72 5.76
C PRO A 66 -6.37 17.33 4.65
N SER A 67 -6.51 18.64 4.40
CA SER A 67 -5.72 19.37 3.41
C SER A 67 -4.22 19.42 3.73
N GLU A 68 -3.85 19.54 5.01
CA GLU A 68 -2.45 19.53 5.43
C GLU A 68 -1.84 18.13 5.28
N ILE A 69 -2.59 17.09 5.65
CA ILE A 69 -2.19 15.70 5.44
C ILE A 69 -1.95 15.42 3.95
N GLU A 70 -2.89 15.81 3.08
CA GLU A 70 -2.76 15.63 1.63
C GLU A 70 -1.59 16.41 1.03
N GLY A 71 -1.36 17.63 1.51
CA GLY A 71 -0.24 18.47 1.13
C GLY A 71 1.10 17.82 1.46
N GLU A 72 1.29 17.37 2.70
CA GLU A 72 2.49 16.69 3.16
C GLU A 72 2.74 15.36 2.42
N MET A 73 1.69 14.55 2.22
CA MET A 73 1.77 13.33 1.41
C MET A 73 2.23 13.62 -0.03
N SER A 74 1.70 14.68 -0.63
CA SER A 74 2.05 15.10 -1.98
C SER A 74 3.51 15.57 -2.08
N LEU A 75 4.00 16.32 -1.09
CA LEU A 75 5.38 16.76 -1.00
C LEU A 75 6.34 15.58 -0.85
N ALA A 76 6.05 14.65 0.07
CA ALA A 76 6.84 13.43 0.30
C ALA A 76 6.92 12.58 -0.98
N ALA A 77 5.79 12.39 -1.68
CA ALA A 77 5.76 11.65 -2.94
C ALA A 77 6.61 12.30 -4.05
N ARG A 78 6.57 13.63 -4.17
CA ARG A 78 7.42 14.38 -5.12
C ARG A 78 8.90 14.25 -4.78
N ALA A 79 9.27 14.34 -3.50
CA ALA A 79 10.63 14.15 -3.04
C ALA A 79 11.16 12.74 -3.38
N ALA A 80 10.39 11.69 -3.09
CA ALA A 80 10.75 10.32 -3.43
C ALA A 80 11.02 10.11 -4.93
N ARG A 81 10.18 10.70 -5.80
CA ARG A 81 10.36 10.65 -7.27
C ARG A 81 11.65 11.33 -7.71
N ARG A 82 11.98 12.51 -7.16
CA ARG A 82 13.23 13.23 -7.45
C ARG A 82 14.45 12.41 -7.02
N SER A 83 14.41 11.80 -5.84
CA SER A 83 15.49 10.96 -5.32
C SER A 83 15.70 9.66 -6.10
N ARG A 84 14.67 9.14 -6.78
CA ARG A 84 14.80 8.00 -7.69
C ARG A 84 15.47 8.39 -9.00
N ARG A 85 15.10 9.56 -9.55
CA ARG A 85 15.64 10.09 -10.80
C ARG A 85 17.09 10.57 -10.70
N ARG A 86 17.58 10.90 -9.50
CA ARG A 86 18.99 11.21 -9.23
C ARG A 86 19.88 9.98 -9.04
N ARG A 87 19.27 8.79 -8.84
CA ARG A 87 19.98 7.51 -8.66
C ARG A 87 20.04 6.66 -9.93
N SER A 88 19.32 7.06 -10.98
CA SER A 88 19.39 6.51 -12.33
C SER A 88 20.30 7.36 -13.19
#